data_AF-A0ABD5FRY9-F1
#
_entry.id   AF-A0ABD5FRY9-F1
#
_cell.length_a   1.000
_cell.length_b   1.000
_cell.length_c   1.000
_cell.angle_alpha   90.00
_cell.angle_beta   90.00
_cell.angle_gamma   90.00
#
_symmetry.space_group_name_H-M   'P 1'
#
loop_
_entity.id
_entity.type
_entity.pdbx_description
1 polymer ?
#
loop_
_entity_poly.entity_id
_entity_poly.type
_entity_poly.pdbx_seq_one_letter_code
_entity_poly.pdbx_strand_id
1 'polypeptide(L)'
;MTVSDVLLEDLIDEATEEVLSCTQQPVLNPPLERVVVGSVVIKVNRLGTEGISSEGYSGVSTSYLDGLPANLRSIVYANSRIGSWGDDDESE
;
A
#
# COMPACT_ATOMS: atom_id res chain seq x y z
N MET A 1 7.66 -4.20 20.58
CA MET A 1 6.94 -5.27 19.86
C MET A 1 7.88 -5.79 18.78
N THR A 2 8.07 -7.10 18.68
CA THR A 2 8.86 -7.72 17.61
C THR A 2 7.87 -8.42 16.68
N VAL A 3 7.93 -8.13 15.39
CA VAL A 3 7.16 -8.85 14.36
C VAL A 3 7.82 -10.22 14.18
N SER A 4 7.04 -11.29 14.22
CA SER A 4 7.55 -12.64 13.92
C SER A 4 7.78 -12.80 12.42
N ASP A 5 8.72 -13.67 12.02
CA ASP A 5 8.98 -13.92 10.60
C ASP A 5 7.71 -14.39 9.85
N VAL A 6 6.90 -15.25 10.49
CA VAL A 6 5.61 -15.71 9.94
C VAL A 6 4.67 -14.53 9.66
N LEU A 7 4.53 -13.61 10.61
CA LEU A 7 3.68 -12.44 10.43
C LEU A 7 4.25 -11.49 9.35
N LEU A 8 5.57 -11.39 9.27
CA LEU A 8 6.22 -10.56 8.25
C LEU A 8 5.98 -11.15 6.85
N GLU A 9 6.07 -12.47 6.68
CA GLU A 9 5.76 -13.17 5.44
C GLU A 9 4.30 -12.96 5.04
N ASP A 10 3.35 -13.15 5.96
CA ASP A 10 1.92 -12.90 5.71
C ASP A 10 1.66 -11.46 5.23
N LEU A 11 2.31 -10.47 5.85
CA LEU A 11 2.18 -9.06 5.47
C LEU A 11 2.79 -8.76 4.10
N ILE A 12 3.88 -9.43 3.73
CA ILE A 12 4.52 -9.31 2.41
C ILE A 12 3.61 -9.89 1.33
N ASP A 13 3.02 -11.07 1.57
CA ASP A 13 2.10 -11.71 0.64
C ASP A 13 0.85 -10.86 0.42
N GLU A 14 0.24 -10.37 1.50
CA GLU A 14 -0.92 -9.48 1.44
C GLU A 14 -0.59 -8.18 0.66
N ALA A 15 0.53 -7.52 0.98
CA ALA A 15 0.96 -6.32 0.29
C ALA A 15 1.27 -6.56 -1.20
N THR A 16 1.79 -7.75 -1.54
CA THR A 16 2.05 -8.15 -2.93
C THR A 16 0.74 -8.32 -3.70
N GLU A 17 -0.23 -9.04 -3.14
CA GLU A 17 -1.55 -9.22 -3.75
C GLU A 17 -2.26 -7.88 -3.99
N GLU A 18 -2.22 -6.98 -3.00
CA GLU A 18 -2.79 -5.62 -3.12
C GLU A 18 -2.15 -4.82 -4.26
N VAL A 19 -0.82 -4.79 -4.33
CA VAL A 19 -0.08 -4.02 -5.35
C VAL A 19 -0.35 -4.57 -6.75
N LEU A 20 -0.35 -5.89 -6.93
CA LEU A 20 -0.66 -6.53 -8.20
C LEU A 20 -2.11 -6.29 -8.63
N SER A 21 -3.05 -6.44 -7.69
CA SER A 21 -4.47 -6.20 -7.93
C SER A 21 -4.73 -4.75 -8.34
N CYS A 22 -4.14 -3.79 -7.63
CA CYS A 22 -4.31 -2.36 -7.93
C CYS A 22 -3.71 -1.97 -9.29
N THR A 23 -2.51 -2.44 -9.58
CA THR A 23 -1.81 -2.08 -10.83
C THR A 23 -2.26 -2.93 -12.03
N GLN A 24 -2.99 -4.02 -11.77
CA GLN A 24 -3.36 -5.05 -12.75
C GLN A 24 -2.15 -5.64 -13.48
N GLN A 25 -1.02 -5.67 -12.79
CA GLN A 25 0.18 -6.34 -13.27
C GLN A 25 0.10 -7.83 -12.91
N PRO A 26 0.49 -8.73 -13.84
CA PRO A 26 0.46 -10.17 -13.57
C PRO A 26 1.60 -10.61 -12.64
N VAL A 27 2.67 -9.82 -12.54
CA VAL A 27 3.87 -10.09 -11.73
C VAL A 27 4.46 -8.78 -11.22
N LEU A 28 5.18 -8.83 -10.10
CA LEU A 28 5.91 -7.66 -9.60
C LEU A 28 7.06 -7.33 -10.54
N ASN A 29 7.23 -6.04 -10.80
CA ASN A 29 8.43 -5.51 -11.43
C ASN A 29 9.28 -4.78 -10.37
N PRO A 30 10.56 -4.46 -10.66
CA PRO A 30 11.46 -3.88 -9.66
C PRO A 30 10.96 -2.54 -9.04
N PRO A 31 10.24 -1.66 -9.77
CA PRO A 31 9.57 -0.53 -9.15
C PRO A 31 8.48 -0.93 -8.13
N LEU A 32 7.63 -1.90 -8.46
CA LEU A 32 6.53 -2.34 -7.60
C LEU A 32 7.00 -3.09 -6.35
N GLU A 33 8.13 -3.79 -6.40
CA GLU A 33 8.76 -4.37 -5.20
C GLU A 33 9.01 -3.30 -4.12
N ARG A 34 9.42 -2.09 -4.51
CA ARG A 34 9.61 -0.98 -3.57
C ARG A 34 8.30 -0.49 -2.95
N VAL A 35 7.21 -0.59 -3.69
CA VAL A 35 5.87 -0.28 -3.18
C VAL A 35 5.47 -1.30 -2.12
N VAL A 36 5.65 -2.60 -2.39
CA VAL A 36 5.38 -3.68 -1.42
C VAL A 36 6.14 -3.47 -0.12
N VAL A 37 7.45 -3.21 -0.18
CA VAL A 37 8.27 -2.93 1.01
C VAL A 37 7.72 -1.73 1.80
N GLY A 38 7.37 -0.65 1.10
CA GLY A 38 6.78 0.54 1.73
C GLY A 38 5.45 0.24 2.42
N SER A 39 4.56 -0.51 1.75
CA SER A 39 3.28 -0.95 2.32
C SER A 39 3.48 -1.79 3.59
N VAL A 40 4.40 -2.76 3.56
CA VAL A 40 4.71 -3.62 4.72
C VAL A 40 5.23 -2.78 5.90
N VAL A 41 6.15 -1.83 5.67
CA VAL A 41 6.65 -0.94 6.73
C VAL A 41 5.52 -0.14 7.35
N ILE A 42 4.59 0.38 6.56
CA ILE A 42 3.42 1.11 7.07
C ILE A 42 2.53 0.18 7.91
N LYS A 43 2.25 -1.04 7.44
CA LYS A 43 1.45 -2.04 8.17
C LYS A 43 2.09 -2.40 9.52
N VAL A 44 3.39 -2.69 9.52
CA VAL A 44 4.16 -2.99 10.74
C VAL A 44 4.13 -1.82 11.72
N ASN A 45 4.33 -0.59 11.25
CA ASN A 45 4.28 0.59 12.10
C ASN A 45 2.88 0.80 12.70
N ARG A 46 1.81 0.53 11.94
CA ARG A 46 0.43 0.67 12.40
C ARG A 46 0.08 -0.34 13.50
N LEU A 47 0.48 -1.61 13.36
CA LEU A 47 0.29 -2.64 14.41
C LEU A 47 0.86 -2.20 15.78
N GLY A 48 1.94 -1.41 15.78
CA GLY A 48 2.52 -0.84 17.00
C GLY A 48 1.78 0.37 17.58
N THR A 49 0.85 0.98 16.84
CA THR A 49 0.16 2.25 17.19
C THR A 49 -1.32 2.10 17.53
N GLU A 50 -1.89 0.89 17.44
CA GLU A 50 -3.31 0.62 17.73
C GLU A 50 -3.73 0.98 19.17
N GLY A 51 -2.77 1.11 20.09
CA GLY A 51 -2.99 1.61 21.45
C GLY A 51 -2.95 3.15 21.61
N ILE A 52 -2.48 3.90 20.61
CA ILE A 52 -2.32 5.37 20.67
C ILE A 52 -3.39 6.09 19.83
N SER A 53 -3.87 5.48 18.75
CA SER A 53 -4.94 6.01 17.90
C SER A 53 -6.24 5.24 18.08
N SER A 54 -6.73 5.13 19.32
CA SER A 54 -8.12 4.72 19.58
C SER A 54 -9.07 5.88 19.29
N GLU A 55 -9.19 6.26 18.03
CA GLU A 55 -10.37 6.97 17.50
C GLU A 55 -10.65 6.44 16.09
N GLY A 56 -11.51 5.41 16.05
CA GLY A 56 -12.38 5.05 14.93
C GLY A 56 -11.73 4.66 13.61
N TYR A 57 -11.77 3.36 13.27
CA TYR A 57 -12.25 3.00 11.95
C TYR A 57 -12.94 1.63 11.97
N SER A 58 -14.26 1.70 11.91
CA SER A 58 -15.18 0.56 11.87
C SER A 58 -15.16 -0.08 10.48
N GLY A 59 -14.68 -1.31 10.36
CA GLY A 59 -15.14 -2.28 9.34
C GLY A 59 -14.98 -1.94 7.85
N VAL A 60 -14.14 -0.96 7.48
CA VAL A 60 -13.83 -0.69 6.07
C VAL A 60 -12.53 -1.40 5.73
N SER A 61 -12.55 -2.26 4.71
CA SER A 61 -11.35 -2.81 4.08
C SER A 61 -10.42 -1.65 3.75
N THR A 62 -9.39 -1.48 4.57
CA THR A 62 -8.51 -0.32 4.46
C THR A 62 -7.59 -0.62 3.28
N SER A 63 -7.87 -0.04 2.11
CA SER A 63 -6.91 -0.09 1.00
C SER A 63 -5.69 0.73 1.44
N TYR A 64 -4.63 0.05 1.91
CA TYR A 64 -3.47 0.72 2.48
C TYR A 64 -2.65 1.50 1.44
N LEU A 65 -2.98 1.30 0.16
CA LEU A 65 -2.53 2.11 -0.96
C LEU A 65 -2.86 3.61 -0.79
N ASP A 66 -3.95 3.94 -0.10
CA ASP A 66 -4.32 5.33 0.21
C ASP A 66 -3.38 5.98 1.24
N GLY A 67 -2.70 5.17 2.05
CA GLY A 67 -1.70 5.61 3.03
C GLY A 67 -0.28 5.70 2.47
N LEU A 68 -0.06 5.41 1.20
CA LEU A 68 1.26 5.42 0.60
C LEU A 68 1.80 6.86 0.46
N PRO A 69 3.09 7.09 0.77
CA PRO A 69 3.73 8.37 0.49
C PRO A 69 3.75 8.65 -1.02
N ALA A 70 3.76 9.93 -1.39
CA ALA A 70 3.59 10.40 -2.77
C ALA A 70 4.55 9.76 -3.78
N ASN A 71 5.80 9.50 -3.36
CA ASN A 71 6.80 8.84 -4.20
C ASN A 71 6.42 7.38 -4.55
N LEU A 72 5.78 6.64 -3.64
CA LEU A 72 5.33 5.27 -3.90
C LEU A 72 4.03 5.25 -4.69
N ARG A 73 3.11 6.20 -4.43
CA ARG A 73 1.89 6.38 -5.24
C ARG A 73 2.22 6.66 -6.70
N SER A 74 3.21 7.51 -6.98
CA SER A 74 3.67 7.78 -8.34
C SER A 74 4.15 6.51 -9.06
N ILE A 75 4.81 5.60 -8.35
CA ILE A 75 5.22 4.30 -8.91
C ILE A 75 4.00 3.44 -9.25
N VAL A 76 3.01 3.35 -8.35
CA VAL A 76 1.77 2.62 -8.60
C VAL A 76 1.09 3.16 -9.86
N TYR A 77 0.85 4.48 -9.94
CA TYR A 77 0.20 5.10 -11.11
C TYR A 77 0.97 4.88 -12.41
N ALA A 78 2.30 4.98 -12.39
CA ALA A 78 3.13 4.73 -13.56
C ALA A 78 3.11 3.27 -14.05
N ASN A 79 2.73 2.34 -13.17
CA ASN A 79 2.69 0.90 -13.46
C ASN A 79 1.28 0.33 -13.58
N SER A 80 0.25 1.12 -13.29
CA SER A 80 -1.14 0.73 -13.48
C SER A 80 -1.48 0.59 -14.96
N ARG A 81 -2.01 -0.58 -15.37
CA ARG A 81 -2.50 -0.79 -16.75
C ARG A 81 -3.74 0.04 -17.08
N ILE A 82 -4.47 0.52 -16.08
CA ILE A 82 -5.49 1.56 -16.25
C ILE A 82 -4.74 2.88 -16.43
N GLY A 83 -4.56 3.26 -17.70
CA GLY A 83 -3.97 4.54 -18.06
C GLY A 83 -4.76 5.71 -17.48
N SER A 84 -4.01 6.72 -17.03
CA SER A 84 -4.41 8.11 -16.93
C SER A 84 -5.72 8.38 -16.17
N TRP A 85 -5.65 8.37 -14.84
CA TRP A 85 -6.39 9.43 -14.13
C TRP A 85 -5.54 10.67 -14.30
N GLY A 86 -5.90 11.47 -15.30
CA GLY A 86 -5.34 12.80 -15.47
C GLY A 86 -5.55 13.56 -14.17
N ASP A 87 -4.57 14.39 -13.85
CA ASP A 87 -4.76 15.56 -13.03
C ASP A 87 -5.96 16.35 -13.60
N ASP A 88 -7.19 16.02 -13.20
CA ASP A 88 -8.28 16.99 -13.11
C ASP A 88 -7.99 17.85 -11.88
N ASP A 89 -6.89 18.59 -11.96
CA ASP A 89 -6.63 19.75 -11.13
C ASP A 89 -7.62 20.82 -11.65
N GLU A 90 -8.79 20.88 -11.00
CA GLU A 90 -9.68 22.03 -11.11
C GLU A 90 -8.90 23.29 -10.70
N SER A 91 -8.54 24.13 -11.67
CA SER A 91 -8.19 25.56 -11.55
C SER A 91 -8.07 26.11 -12.99
N GLU A 92 -8.88 27.03 -13.54
CA GLU A 92 -9.86 28.03 -13.06
C GLU A 92 -10.95 28.23 -14.13
#